data_AF-A0A1J5QQ88-F1
#
_entry.id   AF-A0A1J5QQ88-F1
#
_cell.length_a   1.000
_cell.length_b   1.000
_cell.length_c   1.000
_cell.angle_alpha   90.00
_cell.angle_beta   90.00
_cell.angle_gamma   90.00
#
_symmetry.space_group_name_H-M   'P 1'
#
loop_
_entity.id
_entity.type
_entity.pdbx_description
1 polymer ?
#
loop_
_entity_poly.entity_id
_entity_poly.type
_entity_poly.pdbx_seq_one_letter_code
_entity_poly.pdbx_strand_id
1 'polypeptide(L)'
;MAPYVRKVKTGSGAMAVQIVEKRSGVRRIVEHLGSAHDELELALLMQLARERLATGQDELDLGLAPAPVAATPAARVVSTSSRWLWQVLADAYDRLGFDVLGDEAFRALVLARLIEPTSKADTVRVLEELGAPAVHLNTLYAALRRAKDRDYRGRLASACWAHTARTAGVAAMIMYDVTTLHFEVGDDDDLRRVGMSKAAAWTLRSRSGCSWTPAGSRWRFTCSRATRQRPRP
;
A
#
# COMPACT_ATOMS: atom_id res chain seq x y z
N MET A 1 4.73 19.64 -1.54
CA MET A 1 4.46 19.46 -2.97
C MET A 1 5.21 20.56 -3.71
N ALA A 2 5.87 20.26 -4.82
CA ALA A 2 6.67 21.24 -5.56
C ALA A 2 5.81 22.40 -6.11
N PRO A 3 6.37 23.61 -6.25
CA PRO A 3 5.70 24.75 -6.88
C PRO A 3 5.38 24.45 -8.36
N TYR A 4 4.28 24.99 -8.88
CA TYR A 4 3.82 24.80 -10.26
C TYR A 4 3.27 26.10 -10.86
N VAL A 5 3.29 26.19 -12.20
CA VAL A 5 2.75 27.36 -12.93
C VAL A 5 1.23 27.23 -13.09
N ARG A 6 0.50 28.31 -12.85
CA ARG A 6 -0.91 28.45 -13.21
C ARG A 6 -1.15 29.67 -14.09
N LYS A 7 -2.19 29.58 -14.91
CA LYS A 7 -2.74 30.68 -15.73
C LYS A 7 -4.09 31.09 -15.19
N VAL A 8 -4.32 32.39 -15.03
CA VAL A 8 -5.59 32.93 -14.50
C VAL A 8 -6.03 34.10 -15.36
N LYS A 9 -7.28 34.09 -15.81
CA LYS A 9 -7.87 35.24 -16.52
C LYS A 9 -8.16 36.35 -15.52
N THR A 10 -7.61 37.53 -15.73
CA THR A 10 -7.82 38.69 -14.87
C THR A 10 -9.13 39.40 -15.22
N GLY A 11 -9.60 40.28 -14.33
CA GLY A 11 -10.77 41.12 -14.59
C GLY A 11 -10.61 42.08 -15.78
N SER A 12 -9.37 42.38 -16.18
CA SER A 12 -9.04 43.19 -17.36
C SER A 12 -9.00 42.39 -18.67
N GLY A 13 -9.24 41.08 -18.63
CA GLY A 13 -9.20 40.20 -19.80
C GLY A 13 -7.81 39.64 -20.13
N ALA A 14 -6.76 40.10 -19.46
CA ALA A 14 -5.39 39.60 -19.59
C ALA A 14 -5.22 38.22 -18.93
N MET A 15 -4.17 37.50 -19.30
CA MET A 15 -3.81 36.19 -18.76
C MET A 15 -2.63 36.31 -17.81
N ALA A 16 -2.91 36.26 -16.50
CA ALA A 16 -1.90 36.27 -15.45
C ALA A 16 -1.20 34.90 -15.35
N VAL A 17 0.14 34.92 -15.35
CA VAL A 17 0.99 33.75 -15.09
C VAL A 17 1.55 33.86 -13.67
N GLN A 18 1.39 32.78 -12.89
CA GLN A 18 1.76 32.75 -11.48
C GLN A 18 2.41 31.41 -11.13
N ILE A 19 3.40 31.44 -10.23
CA ILE A 19 3.97 30.27 -9.59
C ILE A 19 3.26 30.08 -8.24
N VAL A 20 2.73 28.88 -8.01
CA VAL A 20 1.92 28.55 -6.83
C VAL A 20 2.46 27.29 -6.17
N GLU A 21 2.44 27.29 -4.85
CA GLU A 21 2.78 26.13 -4.03
C GLU A 21 1.56 25.69 -3.22
N LYS A 22 1.42 24.38 -2.98
CA LYS A 22 0.41 23.81 -2.08
C LYS A 22 1.10 23.25 -0.84
N ARG A 23 0.85 23.87 0.32
CA ARG A 23 1.32 23.41 1.64
C ARG A 23 0.14 23.17 2.58
N SER A 24 0.09 22.00 3.20
CA SER A 24 -0.94 21.63 4.19
C SER A 24 -2.38 21.91 3.72
N GLY A 25 -2.67 21.63 2.45
CA GLY A 25 -4.00 21.86 1.84
C GLY A 25 -4.25 23.29 1.35
N VAL A 26 -3.44 24.28 1.76
CA VAL A 26 -3.58 25.69 1.38
C VAL A 26 -2.73 26.01 0.14
N ARG A 27 -3.31 26.77 -0.80
CA ARG A 27 -2.61 27.26 -2.01
C ARG A 27 -2.03 28.64 -1.72
N ARG A 28 -0.72 28.81 -1.89
CA ARG A 28 -0.02 30.09 -1.75
C ARG A 28 0.61 30.49 -3.08
N ILE A 29 0.38 31.74 -3.49
CA ILE A 29 1.09 32.33 -4.63
C ILE A 29 2.50 32.63 -4.17
N VAL A 30 3.48 31.99 -4.80
CA VAL A 30 4.90 32.19 -4.51
C VAL A 30 5.40 33.42 -5.26
N GLU A 31 5.06 33.50 -6.55
CA GLU A 31 5.51 34.58 -7.43
C GLU A 31 4.44 34.87 -8.48
N HIS A 32 4.24 36.15 -8.79
CA HIS A 32 3.44 36.58 -9.94
C HIS A 32 4.39 37.10 -11.00
N LEU A 33 4.40 36.45 -12.16
CA LEU A 33 5.38 36.72 -13.21
C LEU A 33 4.93 37.83 -14.18
N GLY A 34 3.62 38.06 -14.28
CA GLY A 34 3.04 39.09 -15.13
C GLY A 34 1.67 38.72 -15.68
N SER A 35 1.10 39.61 -16.49
CA SER A 35 -0.16 39.41 -17.21
C SER A 35 0.05 39.66 -18.69
N ALA A 36 -0.29 38.66 -19.52
CA ALA A 36 -0.18 38.74 -20.97
C ALA A 36 -1.49 39.24 -21.60
N HIS A 37 -1.38 40.14 -22.57
CA HIS A 37 -2.51 40.66 -23.35
C HIS A 37 -2.61 40.03 -24.74
N ASP A 38 -1.56 39.33 -25.18
CA ASP A 38 -1.53 38.54 -26.41
C ASP A 38 -0.89 37.15 -26.20
N GLU A 39 -0.93 36.31 -27.25
CA GLU A 39 -0.40 34.94 -27.20
C GLU A 39 1.13 34.89 -27.11
N LEU A 40 1.83 35.90 -27.65
CA LEU A 40 3.28 35.95 -27.69
C LEU A 40 3.85 36.28 -26.30
N GLU A 41 3.28 37.28 -25.64
CA GLU A 41 3.56 37.64 -24.25
C GLU A 41 3.26 36.46 -23.32
N LEU A 42 2.16 35.72 -23.57
CA LEU A 42 1.82 34.55 -22.78
C LEU A 42 2.86 33.44 -22.96
N ALA A 43 3.34 33.20 -24.18
CA ALA A 43 4.38 32.22 -24.44
C ALA A 43 5.70 32.58 -23.75
N LEU A 44 6.09 33.86 -23.78
CA LEU A 44 7.30 34.36 -23.12
C LEU A 44 7.20 34.22 -21.59
N LEU A 45 6.07 34.62 -20.99
CA LEU A 45 5.84 34.46 -19.55
C LEU A 45 5.82 33.00 -19.12
N MET A 46 5.30 32.10 -19.97
CA MET A 46 5.32 30.66 -19.72
C MET A 46 6.72 30.05 -19.82
N GLN A 47 7.58 30.56 -20.70
CA GLN A 47 8.98 30.15 -20.78
C GLN A 47 9.76 30.61 -19.54
N LEU A 48 9.64 31.89 -19.18
CA LEU A 48 10.24 32.45 -17.96
C LEU A 48 9.80 31.69 -16.70
N ALA A 49 8.51 31.32 -16.62
CA ALA A 49 7.99 30.53 -15.50
C ALA A 49 8.64 29.15 -15.39
N ARG A 50 8.96 28.52 -16.52
CA ARG A 50 9.64 27.21 -16.55
C ARG A 50 11.10 27.34 -16.14
N GLU A 51 11.80 28.35 -16.64
CA GLU A 51 13.18 28.64 -16.25
C GLU A 51 13.29 28.89 -14.74
N ARG A 52 12.34 29.65 -14.16
CA ARG A 52 12.28 29.88 -12.70
C ARG A 52 11.96 28.63 -11.87
N LEU A 53 11.22 27.67 -12.41
CA LEU A 53 11.03 26.38 -11.75
C LEU A 53 12.25 25.46 -11.88
N ALA A 54 13.00 25.58 -12.98
CA ALA A 54 14.21 24.80 -13.24
C ALA A 54 15.40 25.24 -12.37
N THR A 55 15.52 26.51 -11.99
CA THR A 55 16.59 27.00 -11.10
C THR A 55 16.63 26.35 -9.70
N GLY A 56 15.59 25.60 -9.31
CA GLY A 56 15.57 24.80 -8.07
C GLY A 56 15.83 23.31 -8.28
N GLN A 57 16.12 22.87 -9.50
CA GLN A 57 16.54 21.51 -9.83
C GLN A 57 18.01 21.59 -10.28
N ASP A 58 18.92 21.05 -9.47
CA ASP A 58 20.33 20.95 -9.89
C ASP A 58 20.40 20.15 -11.20
N GLU A 59 21.02 20.76 -12.21
CA GLU A 59 21.29 20.10 -13.48
C GLU A 59 22.38 19.04 -13.22
N LEU A 60 22.03 17.77 -13.46
CA LEU A 60 22.99 16.67 -13.32
C LEU A 60 23.95 16.72 -14.51
N ASP A 61 25.11 17.33 -14.33
CA ASP A 61 26.19 17.32 -15.33
C ASP A 61 26.73 15.87 -15.50
N LEU A 62 26.36 15.26 -16.62
CA LEU A 62 26.77 13.90 -16.99
C LEU A 62 28.07 13.87 -17.82
N GLY A 63 28.75 15.01 -18.00
CA GLY A 63 30.01 15.08 -18.76
C GLY A 63 29.85 14.77 -20.26
N LEU A 64 28.63 14.89 -20.80
CA LEU A 64 28.34 14.67 -22.21
C LEU A 64 28.56 15.97 -22.98
N ALA A 65 29.39 15.93 -24.03
CA ALA A 65 29.59 17.09 -24.91
C ALA A 65 28.24 17.56 -25.49
N PRO A 66 27.94 18.87 -25.51
CA PRO A 66 26.66 19.37 -25.99
C PRO A 66 26.52 19.07 -27.48
N ALA A 67 25.62 18.14 -27.81
CA ALA A 67 25.19 17.92 -29.18
C ALA A 67 24.44 19.17 -29.68
N PRO A 68 24.54 19.52 -30.98
CA PRO A 68 23.83 20.67 -31.52
C PRO A 68 22.34 20.54 -31.23
N VAL A 69 21.77 21.61 -30.67
CA VAL A 69 20.40 21.69 -30.16
C VAL A 69 19.41 21.64 -31.33
N ALA A 70 19.17 20.45 -31.87
CA ALA A 70 17.86 20.13 -32.41
C ALA A 70 16.95 20.04 -31.19
N ALA A 71 15.82 20.77 -31.18
CA ALA A 71 14.87 20.81 -30.09
C ALA A 71 14.47 19.38 -29.67
N THR A 72 15.19 18.84 -28.68
CA THR A 72 14.91 17.54 -28.12
C THR A 72 13.53 17.66 -27.50
N PRO A 73 12.53 16.85 -27.89
CA PRO A 73 11.24 16.90 -27.23
C PRO A 73 11.50 16.70 -25.74
N ALA A 74 11.13 17.70 -24.93
CA ALA A 74 11.38 17.67 -23.50
C ALA A 74 10.89 16.34 -22.95
N ALA A 75 11.83 15.50 -22.48
CA ALA A 75 11.52 14.19 -21.98
C ALA A 75 10.62 14.36 -20.76
N ARG A 76 9.32 14.06 -20.92
CA ARG A 76 8.36 14.12 -19.84
C ARG A 76 8.39 12.81 -19.10
N VAL A 77 8.71 12.84 -17.81
CA VAL A 77 8.49 11.68 -16.93
C VAL A 77 7.01 11.34 -16.95
N VAL A 78 6.65 10.20 -17.55
CA VAL A 78 5.28 9.71 -17.68
C VAL A 78 4.80 9.13 -16.34
N SER A 79 5.71 8.52 -15.58
CA SER A 79 5.44 7.92 -14.28
C SER A 79 6.74 7.73 -13.50
N THR A 80 6.67 7.79 -12.18
CA THR A 80 7.74 7.37 -11.27
C THR A 80 7.35 6.03 -10.66
N SER A 81 8.26 5.05 -10.63
CA SER A 81 8.01 3.74 -10.03
C SER A 81 8.96 3.47 -8.87
N SER A 82 8.43 2.98 -7.76
CA SER A 82 9.21 2.58 -6.58
C SER A 82 9.64 1.11 -6.67
N ARG A 83 10.33 0.78 -7.77
CA ARG A 83 10.65 -0.61 -8.12
C ARG A 83 11.46 -1.34 -7.04
N TRP A 84 12.42 -0.66 -6.44
CA TRP A 84 13.28 -1.24 -5.40
C TRP A 84 12.51 -1.58 -4.12
N LEU A 85 11.59 -0.71 -3.69
CA LEU A 85 10.71 -0.96 -2.55
C LEU A 85 9.86 -2.21 -2.80
N TRP A 86 9.24 -2.28 -3.98
CA TRP A 86 8.46 -3.45 -4.36
C TRP A 86 9.30 -4.72 -4.37
N GLN A 87 10.48 -4.69 -5.00
CA GLN A 87 11.39 -5.84 -5.09
C GLN A 87 11.83 -6.34 -3.73
N VAL A 88 12.24 -5.46 -2.81
CA VAL A 88 12.66 -5.88 -1.45
C VAL A 88 11.55 -6.58 -0.71
N LEU A 89 10.32 -6.05 -0.78
CA LEU A 89 9.18 -6.65 -0.11
C LEU A 89 8.74 -7.95 -0.79
N ALA A 90 8.82 -8.02 -2.11
CA ALA A 90 8.58 -9.21 -2.90
C ALA A 90 9.60 -10.31 -2.55
N ASP A 91 10.88 -9.99 -2.49
CA ASP A 91 11.95 -10.93 -2.12
C ASP A 91 11.80 -11.38 -0.66
N ALA A 92 11.41 -10.48 0.25
CA ALA A 92 11.13 -10.85 1.64
C ALA A 92 9.95 -11.83 1.72
N TYR A 93 8.89 -11.60 0.92
CA TYR A 93 7.74 -12.50 0.82
C TYR A 93 8.16 -13.91 0.38
N ASP A 94 9.02 -14.00 -0.64
CA ASP A 94 9.51 -15.28 -1.18
C ASP A 94 10.48 -15.95 -0.20
N ARG A 95 11.36 -15.19 0.47
CA ARG A 95 12.28 -15.72 1.50
C ARG A 95 11.56 -16.29 2.72
N LEU A 96 10.38 -15.76 3.04
CA LEU A 96 9.49 -16.31 4.08
C LEU A 96 8.77 -17.60 3.61
N GLY A 97 8.84 -17.94 2.32
CA GLY A 97 8.17 -19.09 1.72
C GLY A 97 6.68 -18.86 1.48
N PHE A 98 6.26 -17.60 1.33
CA PHE A 98 4.84 -17.26 1.12
C PHE A 98 4.40 -17.42 -0.34
N ASP A 99 5.37 -17.54 -1.26
CA ASP A 99 5.18 -17.92 -2.66
C ASP A 99 4.40 -19.23 -2.82
N VAL A 100 4.43 -20.11 -1.81
CA VAL A 100 3.61 -21.32 -1.72
C VAL A 100 2.14 -21.07 -2.06
N LEU A 101 1.60 -19.88 -1.77
CA LEU A 101 0.21 -19.53 -2.05
C LEU A 101 -0.10 -19.45 -3.55
N GLY A 102 0.87 -19.07 -4.39
CA GLY A 102 0.69 -18.92 -5.85
C GLY A 102 -0.38 -17.91 -6.25
N ASP A 103 -0.63 -16.90 -5.41
CA ASP A 103 -1.72 -15.93 -5.60
C ASP A 103 -1.15 -14.50 -5.67
N GLU A 104 -0.86 -14.06 -6.89
CA GLU A 104 -0.20 -12.76 -7.12
C GLU A 104 -1.07 -11.57 -6.70
N ALA A 105 -2.40 -11.69 -6.81
CA ALA A 105 -3.31 -10.64 -6.33
C ALA A 105 -3.32 -10.56 -4.80
N PHE A 106 -3.21 -11.70 -4.11
CA PHE A 106 -3.07 -11.72 -2.66
C PHE A 106 -1.70 -11.16 -2.23
N ARG A 107 -0.62 -11.55 -2.92
CA ARG A 107 0.73 -10.99 -2.70
C ARG A 107 0.70 -9.48 -2.85
N ALA A 108 0.18 -8.97 -3.95
CA ALA A 108 0.09 -7.54 -4.21
C ALA A 108 -0.70 -6.78 -3.14
N LEU A 109 -1.83 -7.34 -2.69
CA LEU A 109 -2.61 -6.79 -1.59
C LEU A 109 -1.82 -6.70 -0.28
N VAL A 110 -1.07 -7.76 0.07
CA VAL A 110 -0.24 -7.78 1.28
C VAL A 110 0.88 -6.73 1.20
N LEU A 111 1.61 -6.70 0.09
CA LEU A 111 2.74 -5.77 -0.07
C LEU A 111 2.27 -4.31 -0.05
N ALA A 112 1.20 -3.99 -0.78
CA ALA A 112 0.62 -2.65 -0.78
C ALA A 112 0.16 -2.23 0.63
N ARG A 113 -0.45 -3.14 1.40
CA ARG A 113 -0.92 -2.87 2.77
C ARG A 113 0.19 -2.75 3.81
N LEU A 114 1.37 -3.30 3.54
CA LEU A 114 2.59 -3.08 4.33
C LEU A 114 3.18 -1.69 4.07
N ILE A 115 3.13 -1.24 2.81
CA ILE A 115 3.63 0.08 2.39
C ILE A 115 2.68 1.18 2.90
N GLU A 116 1.38 1.02 2.64
CA GLU A 116 0.36 1.97 3.06
C GLU A 116 -0.87 1.21 3.60
N PRO A 117 -1.16 1.31 4.91
CA PRO A 117 -2.29 0.62 5.50
C PRO A 117 -3.62 1.33 5.19
N THR A 118 -4.04 1.33 3.92
CA THR A 118 -5.30 1.91 3.41
C THR A 118 -6.41 0.88 3.13
N SER A 119 -7.62 1.31 2.76
CA SER A 119 -8.74 0.41 2.46
C SER A 119 -8.42 -0.60 1.34
N LYS A 120 -9.20 -1.69 1.27
CA LYS A 120 -9.08 -2.69 0.20
C LYS A 120 -9.27 -2.09 -1.20
N ALA A 121 -10.17 -1.11 -1.31
CA ALA A 121 -10.44 -0.39 -2.55
C ALA A 121 -9.28 0.54 -2.93
N ASP A 122 -8.77 1.28 -1.96
CA ASP A 122 -7.69 2.26 -2.16
C ASP A 122 -6.31 1.59 -2.37
N THR A 123 -6.21 0.28 -2.18
CA THR A 123 -5.02 -0.51 -2.54
C THR A 123 -4.67 -0.38 -4.04
N VAL A 124 -5.66 -0.21 -4.91
CA VAL A 124 -5.42 -0.06 -6.36
C VAL A 124 -4.58 1.18 -6.65
N ARG A 125 -4.89 2.31 -6.01
CA ARG A 125 -4.11 3.54 -6.10
C ARG A 125 -2.65 3.33 -5.65
N VAL A 126 -2.45 2.64 -4.54
CA VAL A 126 -1.10 2.35 -4.02
C VAL A 126 -0.29 1.54 -5.03
N LEU A 127 -0.88 0.52 -5.65
CA LEU A 127 -0.20 -0.28 -6.68
C LEU A 127 0.16 0.54 -7.92
N GLU A 128 -0.72 1.43 -8.36
CA GLU A 128 -0.49 2.35 -9.47
C GLU A 128 0.67 3.32 -9.17
N GLU A 129 0.66 3.96 -7.99
CA GLU A 129 1.71 4.90 -7.56
C GLU A 129 3.09 4.22 -7.42
N LEU A 130 3.11 2.93 -7.07
CA LEU A 130 4.35 2.15 -6.99
C LEU A 130 4.87 1.71 -8.36
N GLY A 131 4.03 1.74 -9.40
CA GLY A 131 4.31 1.06 -10.68
C GLY A 131 4.35 -0.46 -10.54
N ALA A 132 3.61 -1.01 -9.58
CA ALA A 132 3.48 -2.44 -9.36
C ALA A 132 2.47 -3.07 -10.36
N PRO A 133 2.40 -4.41 -10.49
CA PRO A 133 1.42 -5.05 -11.37
C PRO A 133 0.00 -4.53 -11.11
N ALA A 134 -0.67 -4.05 -12.16
CA ALA A 134 -2.02 -3.54 -12.06
C ALA A 134 -2.99 -4.69 -11.76
N VAL A 135 -3.71 -4.58 -10.64
CA VAL A 135 -4.71 -5.58 -10.22
C VAL A 135 -6.07 -4.91 -10.08
N HIS A 136 -7.05 -5.40 -10.82
CA HIS A 136 -8.42 -4.89 -10.70
C HIS A 136 -9.01 -5.19 -9.31
N LEU A 137 -9.82 -4.28 -8.79
CA LEU A 137 -10.43 -4.39 -7.46
C LEU A 137 -11.16 -5.72 -7.22
N ASN A 138 -11.93 -6.18 -8.23
CA ASN A 138 -12.62 -7.47 -8.15
C ASN A 138 -11.67 -8.66 -7.95
N THR A 139 -10.47 -8.59 -8.52
CA THR A 139 -9.44 -9.62 -8.37
C THR A 139 -8.88 -9.64 -6.96
N LEU A 140 -8.70 -8.47 -6.32
CA LEU A 140 -8.30 -8.38 -4.91
C LEU A 140 -9.37 -8.98 -3.98
N TYR A 141 -10.66 -8.67 -4.22
CA TYR A 141 -11.75 -9.28 -3.44
C TYR A 141 -11.84 -10.80 -3.67
N ALA A 142 -11.61 -11.27 -4.89
CA ALA A 142 -11.54 -12.70 -5.18
C ALA A 142 -10.37 -13.38 -4.45
N ALA A 143 -9.22 -12.73 -4.36
CA ALA A 143 -8.06 -13.21 -3.60
C ALA A 143 -8.38 -13.35 -2.10
N LEU A 144 -9.11 -12.41 -1.52
CA LEU A 144 -9.57 -12.50 -0.13
C LEU A 144 -10.56 -13.66 0.10
N ARG A 145 -11.47 -13.91 -0.85
CA ARG A 145 -12.33 -15.10 -0.80
C ARG A 145 -11.51 -16.39 -0.83
N ARG A 146 -10.56 -16.50 -1.78
CA ARG A 146 -9.62 -17.62 -1.83
C ARG A 146 -8.83 -17.79 -0.55
N ALA A 147 -8.40 -16.69 0.08
CA ALA A 147 -7.64 -16.73 1.32
C ALA A 147 -8.43 -17.39 2.46
N LYS A 148 -9.74 -17.14 2.52
CA LYS A 148 -10.66 -17.83 3.44
C LYS A 148 -10.83 -19.30 3.04
N ASP A 149 -11.14 -19.56 1.78
CA ASP A 149 -11.56 -20.89 1.32
C ASP A 149 -10.40 -21.90 1.23
N ARG A 150 -9.17 -21.43 1.05
CA ARG A 150 -7.97 -22.25 0.80
C ARG A 150 -6.97 -22.24 1.96
N ASP A 151 -7.42 -21.88 3.16
CA ASP A 151 -6.63 -21.84 4.40
C ASP A 151 -5.26 -21.15 4.24
N TYR A 152 -5.25 -19.92 3.69
CA TYR A 152 -3.99 -19.19 3.55
C TYR A 152 -3.32 -18.97 4.91
N ARG A 153 -4.12 -18.78 5.98
CA ARG A 153 -3.60 -18.63 7.34
C ARG A 153 -2.77 -19.84 7.77
N GLY A 154 -3.28 -21.07 7.64
CA GLY A 154 -2.55 -22.27 8.03
C GLY A 154 -1.29 -22.50 7.20
N ARG A 155 -1.37 -22.21 5.90
CA ARG A 155 -0.22 -22.30 4.97
C ARG A 155 0.87 -21.30 5.30
N LEU A 156 0.51 -20.03 5.53
CA LEU A 156 1.45 -18.98 5.94
C LEU A 156 2.05 -19.27 7.32
N ALA A 157 1.26 -19.74 8.29
CA ALA A 157 1.78 -20.13 9.60
C ALA A 157 2.82 -21.26 9.51
N SER A 158 2.56 -22.24 8.63
CA SER A 158 3.50 -23.34 8.37
C SER A 158 4.78 -22.84 7.70
N ALA A 159 4.67 -21.90 6.75
CA ALA A 159 5.83 -21.27 6.09
C ALA A 159 6.67 -20.45 7.09
N CYS A 160 6.04 -19.64 7.94
CA CYS A 160 6.71 -18.91 9.02
C CYS A 160 7.48 -19.86 9.94
N TRP A 161 6.84 -20.94 10.41
CA TRP A 161 7.49 -21.93 11.27
C TRP A 161 8.70 -22.55 10.58
N ALA A 162 8.55 -22.99 9.33
CA ALA A 162 9.64 -23.57 8.56
C ALA A 162 10.80 -22.57 8.37
N HIS A 163 10.50 -21.29 8.16
CA HIS A 163 11.51 -20.23 8.08
C HIS A 163 12.25 -20.07 9.41
N THR A 164 11.54 -19.92 10.53
CA THR A 164 12.16 -19.77 11.86
C THR A 164 13.00 -20.97 12.26
N ALA A 165 12.51 -22.19 12.01
CA ALA A 165 13.25 -23.42 12.32
C ALA A 165 14.57 -23.52 11.54
N ARG A 166 14.63 -22.98 10.32
CA ARG A 166 15.85 -22.93 9.51
C ARG A 166 16.83 -21.86 9.96
N THR A 167 16.35 -20.69 10.42
CA THR A 167 17.21 -19.51 10.66
C THR A 167 17.61 -19.31 12.12
N ALA A 168 16.74 -19.63 13.06
CA ALA A 168 16.94 -19.36 14.50
C ALA A 168 17.13 -20.64 15.35
N GLY A 169 16.96 -21.82 14.77
CA GLY A 169 16.96 -23.10 15.51
C GLY A 169 15.65 -23.37 16.26
N VAL A 170 15.64 -24.38 17.13
CA VAL A 170 14.43 -24.88 17.83
C VAL A 170 14.13 -24.19 19.16
N ALA A 171 15.02 -23.32 19.64
CA ALA A 171 14.86 -22.61 20.92
C ALA A 171 14.26 -21.22 20.68
N ALA A 172 12.93 -21.12 20.72
CA ALA A 172 12.21 -19.84 20.66
C ALA A 172 11.39 -19.64 21.95
N MET A 173 11.55 -18.48 22.60
CA MET A 173 10.63 -18.02 23.64
C MET A 173 9.35 -17.56 22.94
N ILE A 174 8.26 -18.31 23.11
CA ILE A 174 6.96 -17.98 22.50
C ILE A 174 6.10 -17.26 23.53
N MET A 175 6.05 -15.92 23.43
CA MET A 175 5.06 -15.12 24.15
C MET A 175 3.74 -15.18 23.36
N TYR A 176 2.66 -15.61 24.00
CA TYR A 176 1.32 -15.55 23.42
C TYR A 176 0.39 -14.76 24.33
N ASP A 177 -0.41 -13.89 23.73
CA ASP A 177 -1.54 -13.21 24.38
C ASP A 177 -2.82 -13.51 23.58
N VAL A 178 -3.96 -13.54 24.28
CA VAL A 178 -5.27 -13.78 23.68
C VAL A 178 -6.00 -12.46 23.55
N THR A 179 -5.92 -11.85 22.36
CA THR A 179 -6.69 -10.66 22.03
C THR A 179 -8.07 -11.03 21.48
N THR A 180 -9.11 -10.42 22.03
CA THR A 180 -10.49 -10.55 21.51
C THR A 180 -10.79 -9.36 20.61
N LEU A 181 -11.17 -9.61 19.36
CA LEU A 181 -11.64 -8.56 18.46
C LEU A 181 -13.13 -8.30 18.71
N HIS A 182 -13.47 -7.04 19.01
CA HIS A 182 -14.84 -6.59 19.21
C HIS A 182 -15.43 -6.06 17.90
N PHE A 183 -16.68 -6.42 17.62
CA PHE A 183 -17.43 -5.94 16.48
C PHE A 183 -18.87 -5.65 16.92
N GLU A 184 -19.47 -4.56 16.44
CA GLU A 184 -20.89 -4.27 16.67
C GLU A 184 -21.67 -4.69 15.42
N VAL A 185 -22.53 -5.70 15.55
CA VAL A 185 -23.26 -6.30 14.42
C VAL A 185 -24.66 -6.66 14.91
N GLY A 186 -25.68 -6.42 14.08
CA GLY A 186 -27.08 -6.69 14.42
C GLY A 186 -27.43 -8.18 14.50
N ASP A 187 -26.77 -9.03 13.70
CA ASP A 187 -27.07 -10.46 13.56
C ASP A 187 -25.83 -11.33 13.77
N ASP A 188 -26.05 -12.51 14.35
CA ASP A 188 -25.04 -13.57 14.51
C ASP A 188 -24.57 -14.12 13.16
N ASP A 189 -23.31 -14.55 13.11
CA ASP A 189 -22.79 -15.36 12.01
C ASP A 189 -21.82 -16.46 12.47
N ASP A 190 -21.23 -17.18 11.52
CA ASP A 190 -20.32 -18.30 11.79
C ASP A 190 -19.07 -17.92 12.62
N LEU A 191 -18.70 -16.64 12.63
CA LEU A 191 -17.50 -16.13 13.29
C LEU A 191 -17.86 -15.30 14.54
N ARG A 192 -19.04 -14.68 14.57
CA ARG A 192 -19.49 -13.67 15.54
C ARG A 192 -20.75 -14.17 16.24
N ARG A 193 -20.69 -14.29 17.57
CA ARG A 193 -21.84 -14.69 18.39
C ARG A 193 -22.11 -13.66 19.48
N VAL A 194 -23.39 -13.45 19.81
CA VAL A 194 -23.81 -12.65 20.97
C VAL A 194 -23.11 -13.11 22.24
N GLY A 195 -22.41 -12.20 22.91
CA GLY A 195 -21.96 -12.41 24.29
C GLY A 195 -23.09 -12.10 25.27
N MET A 196 -23.23 -12.90 26.33
CA MET A 196 -24.13 -12.57 27.45
C MET A 196 -23.42 -11.66 28.44
N SER A 197 -23.47 -10.34 28.23
CA SER A 197 -23.19 -9.35 29.27
C SER A 197 -24.24 -8.25 29.21
N LYS A 198 -24.70 -7.78 30.37
CA LYS A 198 -25.80 -6.82 30.58
C LYS A 198 -25.64 -5.45 29.87
N ALA A 199 -24.53 -5.22 29.19
CA ALA A 199 -24.40 -4.25 28.11
C ALA A 199 -23.93 -5.05 26.88
N ALA A 200 -24.69 -4.98 25.79
CA ALA A 200 -24.57 -5.82 24.60
C ALA A 200 -23.19 -5.70 23.91
N ALA A 201 -22.19 -6.42 24.44
CA ALA A 201 -20.84 -6.50 23.89
C ALA A 201 -20.62 -7.88 23.25
N TRP A 202 -20.23 -7.88 21.99
CA TRP A 202 -20.17 -9.07 21.13
C TRP A 202 -18.73 -9.58 21.04
N THR A 203 -18.53 -10.90 21.15
CA THR A 203 -17.18 -11.49 21.28
C THR A 203 -16.86 -12.47 20.15
N LEU A 204 -15.85 -12.16 19.34
CA LEU A 204 -15.24 -13.14 18.45
C LEU A 204 -14.36 -14.08 19.29
N ARG A 205 -14.84 -15.29 19.57
CA ARG A 205 -14.01 -16.32 20.21
C ARG A 205 -13.31 -17.12 19.12
N SER A 206 -12.12 -16.71 18.70
CA SER A 206 -11.22 -17.57 17.92
C SER A 206 -10.66 -18.68 18.82
N ARG A 207 -11.50 -19.65 19.21
CA ARG A 207 -11.02 -20.91 19.81
C ARG A 207 -10.45 -21.81 18.71
N SER A 208 -9.30 -21.43 18.19
CA SER A 208 -8.37 -22.37 17.58
C SER A 208 -7.30 -22.70 18.61
N GLY A 209 -7.54 -23.73 19.42
CA GLY A 209 -6.43 -24.38 20.13
C GLY A 209 -5.55 -25.01 19.06
N CYS A 210 -4.49 -24.30 18.68
CA CYS A 210 -3.52 -24.76 17.72
C CYS A 210 -2.43 -25.47 18.51
N SER A 211 -2.47 -26.79 18.53
CA SER A 211 -1.38 -27.59 19.05
C SER A 211 -0.52 -28.06 17.88
N TRP A 212 0.78 -27.88 18.03
CA TRP A 212 1.75 -28.60 17.24
C TRP A 212 2.10 -29.85 18.01
N THR A 213 1.80 -31.01 17.44
CA THR A 213 2.19 -32.30 18.02
C THR A 213 3.32 -32.92 17.19
N PRO A 214 4.33 -33.53 17.83
CA PRO A 214 5.41 -34.18 17.10
C PRO A 214 4.84 -35.41 16.39
N ALA A 215 5.08 -35.53 15.08
CA ALA A 215 4.68 -36.67 14.26
C ALA A 215 5.87 -37.13 13.39
N GLY A 216 6.87 -37.74 14.05
CA GLY A 216 8.13 -38.11 13.40
C GLY A 216 8.99 -36.88 13.08
N SER A 217 9.55 -36.80 11.87
CA SER A 217 10.33 -35.65 11.38
C SER A 217 9.48 -34.47 10.90
N ARG A 218 8.15 -34.54 11.02
CA ARG A 218 7.21 -33.44 10.73
C ARG A 218 6.35 -33.14 11.94
N TRP A 219 6.02 -31.87 12.12
CA TRP A 219 5.03 -31.45 13.11
C TRP A 219 3.65 -31.37 12.45
N ARG A 220 2.65 -31.97 13.11
CA ARG A 220 1.27 -31.91 12.64
C ARG A 220 0.59 -30.72 13.31
N PHE A 221 0.12 -29.79 12.49
CA PHE A 221 -0.73 -28.69 12.94
C PHE A 221 -2.15 -29.22 13.12
N THR A 222 -2.63 -29.26 14.36
CA THR A 222 -4.01 -29.63 14.67
C THR A 222 -4.72 -28.45 15.30
N CYS A 223 -5.83 -28.06 14.69
CA CYS A 223 -6.71 -27.03 15.19
C CYS A 223 -7.95 -27.72 15.79
N SER A 224 -7.99 -27.88 17.11
CA SER A 224 -9.15 -28.49 17.78
C SER A 224 -10.18 -27.41 18.15
N ARG A 225 -11.45 -27.62 17.74
CA ARG A 225 -12.59 -26.88 18.30
C ARG A 225 -12.85 -27.40 19.71
N ALA A 226 -12.52 -26.59 20.72
CA ALA A 226 -12.84 -26.93 22.11
C ALA A 226 -14.34 -26.71 22.40
N THR A 227 -15.16 -27.72 22.10
CA THR A 227 -16.52 -27.87 22.66
C THR A 227 -16.40 -28.32 24.12
N ARG A 228 -16.25 -27.37 25.05
CA ARG A 228 -16.57 -27.65 26.45
C ARG A 228 -18.10 -27.68 26.58
N GLN A 229 -18.70 -28.86 26.50
CA GLN A 229 -19.98 -29.10 27.17
C GLN A 229 -19.67 -29.18 28.67
N ARG A 230 -20.22 -28.27 29.47
CA ARG A 230 -20.25 -28.44 30.93
C ARG A 230 -21.41 -29.39 31.27
N PRO A 231 -21.27 -30.27 32.27
CA PRO A 231 -22.41 -30.99 32.80
C PRO A 231 -23.37 -29.98 33.44
N ARG A 232 -24.67 -30.15 33.20
CA ARG A 232 -25.71 -29.41 33.92
C ARG A 232 -25.83 -29.99 35.34
N PRO A 233 -26.04 -29.16 36.37
CA PRO A 233 -26.62 -29.65 37.63
C PRO A 233 -28.06 -30.12 37.41
#